data_AF-A0A1R0Z9C0-F1
#
_entry.id   AF-A0A1R0Z9C0-F1
#
_cell.length_a   1.000
_cell.length_b   1.000
_cell.length_c   1.000
_cell.angle_alpha   90.00
_cell.angle_beta   90.00
_cell.angle_gamma   90.00
#
_symmetry.space_group_name_H-M   'P 1'
#
loop_
_entity.id
_entity.type
_entity.pdbx_description
1 polymer ?
#
loop_
_entity_poly.entity_id
_entity_poly.type
_entity_poly.pdbx_seq_one_letter_code
_entity_poly.pdbx_strand_id
1 'polypeptide(L)' 'MGIVVILIIVAVIIAIEVPLMLRKNLIKEFWVFLFLLLLGTFFSLIYVMNISISDPLAWMVFIYKPVADMVNAWLS' A
#
# COMPACT_ATOMS: atom_id res chain seq x y z
N MET A 1 -18.58 -2.24 -5.65
CA MET A 1 -18.81 -1.11 -4.72
C MET A 1 -17.54 -0.56 -4.07
N GLY A 2 -16.53 -1.38 -3.71
CA GLY A 2 -15.34 -0.90 -2.98
C GLY A 2 -14.47 0.14 -3.70
N ILE A 3 -14.35 0.07 -5.03
CA ILE A 3 -13.47 0.96 -5.82
C ILE A 3 -13.90 2.43 -5.74
N VAL A 4 -15.22 2.69 -5.71
CA VAL A 4 -15.76 4.06 -5.67
C VAL A 4 -15.44 4.72 -4.33
N VAL A 5 -15.52 3.96 -3.24
CA VAL A 5 -15.18 4.45 -1.88
C VAL A 5 -13.71 4.83 -1.80
N ILE A 6 -12.83 4.01 -2.38
CA ILE A 6 -11.39 4.25 -2.36
C ILE A 6 -11.04 5.49 -3.19
N LEU A 7 -11.65 5.65 -4.37
CA LEU A 7 -11.46 6.84 -5.21
C LEU A 7 -11.92 8.13 -4.50
N ILE A 8 -13.05 8.09 -3.79
CA ILE A 8 -13.55 9.24 -3.04
C ILE A 8 -12.59 9.62 -1.91
N ILE A 9 -12.09 8.64 -1.15
CA ILE A 9 -11.13 8.90 -0.07
C ILE A 9 -9.83 9.50 -0.61
N VAL A 10 -9.29 8.93 -1.69
CA VAL A 10 -8.08 9.45 -2.35
C VAL A 10 -8.29 10.89 -2.85
N ALA A 11 -9.44 11.18 -3.46
CA ALA A 11 -9.74 12.52 -3.95
C ALA A 11 -9.86 13.56 -2.82
N VAL A 12 -10.49 13.22 -1.70
CA VAL A 12 -10.60 14.10 -0.52
C VAL A 12 -9.23 14.38 0.07
N ILE A 13 -8.41 13.33 0.17
CA ILE A 13 -7.04 13.43 0.70
C ILE A 13 -6.18 14.35 -0.17
N ILE A 14 -6.19 14.16 -1.50
CA ILE A 14 -5.48 15.03 -2.46
C ILE A 14 -5.98 16.47 -2.37
N ALA A 15 -7.29 16.69 -2.28
CA ALA A 15 -7.89 18.02 -2.22
C ALA A 15 -7.51 18.80 -0.96
N ILE A 16 -7.21 18.13 0.15
CA ILE A 16 -6.77 18.78 1.39
C ILE A 16 -5.25 18.95 1.41
N GLU A 17 -4.50 17.92 1.07
CA GLU A 17 -3.04 17.91 1.25
C GLU A 17 -2.28 18.71 0.18
N VAL A 18 -2.70 18.64 -1.09
CA VAL A 18 -2.03 19.37 -2.19
C VAL A 18 -2.03 20.89 -1.99
N PRO A 19 -3.16 21.57 -1.70
CA PRO A 19 -3.14 23.03 -1.49
C PRO A 19 -2.45 23.42 -0.19
N LEU A 20 -2.50 22.57 0.84
CA LEU A 20 -1.84 22.84 2.13
C LEU A 20 -0.31 22.78 2.00
N MET A 21 0.22 21.85 1.20
CA MET A 21 1.65 21.73 0.93
C MET A 21 2.19 22.79 -0.03
N LEU A 22 1.45 23.11 -1.10
CA LEU A 22 1.81 24.18 -2.03
C LEU A 22 1.94 25.53 -1.31
N ARG A 23 1.06 25.81 -0.34
CA ARG A 23 1.15 27.04 0.46
C ARG A 23 2.33 27.09 1.41
N LYS A 24 2.86 25.93 1.84
CA LYS A 24 3.93 25.87 2.85
C LYS A 24 5.32 25.55 2.30
N ASN A 25 5.48 25.29 1.00
CA ASN A 25 6.77 24.94 0.39
C ASN A 25 7.43 23.70 1.03
N LEU A 26 6.61 22.80 1.60
CA LEU A 26 7.07 21.66 2.39
C LEU A 26 7.28 20.42 1.50
N ILE A 27 8.38 20.44 0.76
CA ILE A 27 8.79 19.39 -0.20
C ILE A 27 8.98 18.02 0.51
N LYS A 28 9.41 18.02 1.78
CA LYS A 28 9.55 16.78 2.58
C LYS A 28 8.21 16.13 2.88
N GLU A 29 7.22 16.93 3.22
CA GLU A 29 5.88 16.42 3.53
C GLU A 29 5.22 15.91 2.25
N PHE A 30 5.41 16.60 1.13
CA PHE A 30 4.96 16.15 -0.20
C PHE A 30 5.49 14.77 -0.57
N TRP A 31 6.73 14.46 -0.20
CA TRP A 31 7.29 13.13 -0.43
C TRP A 31 6.65 12.05 0.46
N VAL A 32 6.40 12.36 1.74
CA VAL A 32 5.69 11.44 2.65
C VAL A 32 4.26 11.20 2.16
N PHE A 33 3.58 12.26 1.70
CA PHE A 33 2.25 12.15 1.13
C PHE A 33 2.22 11.31 -0.13
N LEU A 34 3.12 11.60 -1.08
CA LEU A 34 3.24 10.82 -2.30
C LEU A 34 3.53 9.36 -1.99
N PHE A 35 4.40 9.08 -1.03
CA PHE A 35 4.71 7.72 -0.59
C PHE A 35 3.48 7.02 0.00
N LEU A 36 2.74 7.68 0.90
CA LEU A 36 1.54 7.13 1.53
C LEU A 36 0.41 6.89 0.52
N LEU A 37 0.24 7.82 -0.43
CA LEU A 37 -0.72 7.71 -1.53
C LEU A 37 -0.38 6.55 -2.47
N LEU A 38 0.90 6.39 -2.81
CA LEU A 38 1.39 5.30 -3.65
C LEU A 38 1.20 3.96 -2.92
N LEU A 39 1.45 3.91 -1.61
CA LEU A 39 1.18 2.75 -0.77
C LEU A 39 -0.30 2.39 -0.74
N GLY A 40 -1.19 3.35 -0.50
CA GLY A 40 -2.64 3.14 -0.50
C GLY A 40 -3.17 2.70 -1.86
N THR A 41 -2.64 3.28 -2.94
CA THR A 41 -2.96 2.89 -4.32
C THR A 41 -2.49 1.47 -4.62
N PHE A 42 -1.27 1.11 -4.19
CA PHE A 42 -0.72 -0.23 -4.34
C PHE A 42 -1.56 -1.28 -3.61
N PHE A 43 -1.91 -1.03 -2.35
CA PHE A 43 -2.81 -1.89 -1.57
C PHE A 43 -4.20 -2.01 -2.21
N SER A 44 -4.76 -0.90 -2.72
CA SER A 44 -6.02 -0.94 -3.45
C SER A 44 -5.92 -1.72 -4.76
N LEU A 45 -4.79 -1.66 -5.45
CA LEU A 45 -4.55 -2.40 -6.69
C LEU A 45 -4.49 -3.90 -6.41
N ILE A 46 -3.81 -4.30 -5.33
CA ILE A 46 -3.78 -5.70 -4.84
C ILE A 46 -5.19 -6.19 -4.53
N TYR A 47 -5.98 -5.37 -3.85
CA TYR A 47 -7.37 -5.69 -3.50
C TYR A 47 -8.26 -5.87 -4.74
N VAL A 48 -8.09 -5.01 -5.76
CA VAL A 48 -8.89 -5.01 -7.00
C VAL A 48 -8.43 -6.05 -8.01
N MET A 49 -7.13 -6.36 -8.07
CA MET A 49 -6.59 -7.44 -8.92
C MET A 49 -7.18 -8.81 -8.57
N ASN A 50 -7.96 -8.92 -7.49
CA ASN A 50 -8.64 -10.14 -7.10
C ASN A 50 -7.63 -11.31 -7.03
N ILE A 51 -6.36 -10.99 -6.72
CA ILE A 51 -5.41 -11.93 -6.12
C ILE A 51 -6.17 -12.37 -4.90
N SER A 52 -6.82 -13.50 -5.05
CA SER A 52 -7.98 -13.74 -4.24
C SER A 52 -7.48 -13.76 -2.81
N ILE A 53 -8.16 -13.00 -1.97
CA ILE A 53 -8.21 -13.20 -0.52
C ILE A 53 -8.81 -14.60 -0.22
N SER A 54 -8.74 -15.57 -1.16
CA SER A 54 -9.15 -16.95 -0.99
C SER A 54 -8.28 -17.67 0.02
N ASP A 55 -7.07 -17.19 0.32
CA ASP A 55 -6.34 -17.69 1.47
C ASP A 55 -5.38 -16.65 2.08
N PRO A 56 -5.79 -15.97 3.16
CA PRO A 56 -4.89 -15.15 3.98
C PRO A 56 -3.62 -15.92 4.42
N LEU A 57 -3.70 -17.26 4.52
CA LEU A 57 -2.53 -18.09 4.77
C LEU A 57 -1.53 -18.07 3.62
N ALA A 58 -1.96 -17.96 2.36
CA ALA A 58 -1.04 -17.93 1.22
C ALA A 58 -0.14 -16.69 1.22
N TRP A 59 -0.65 -15.56 1.72
CA TRP A 59 0.14 -14.33 1.90
C TRP A 59 1.14 -14.47 3.04
N MET A 60 0.72 -15.03 4.17
CA MET A 60 1.65 -15.37 5.26
C MET A 60 2.74 -16.32 4.74
N VAL A 61 2.36 -17.36 4.01
CA VAL A 61 3.31 -18.30 3.42
C VAL A 61 4.26 -17.58 2.48
N PHE A 62 3.81 -16.69 1.59
CA PHE A 62 4.71 -15.97 0.68
C PHE A 62 5.74 -15.08 1.43
N ILE A 63 5.33 -14.41 2.50
CA ILE A 63 6.21 -13.56 3.32
C ILE A 63 7.19 -14.41 4.14
N TYR A 64 6.72 -15.51 4.73
CA TYR A 64 7.51 -16.37 5.61
C TYR A 64 8.34 -17.43 4.86
N LYS A 65 8.01 -17.76 3.61
CA LYS A 65 8.74 -18.73 2.78
C LYS A 65 10.22 -18.40 2.56
N PRO A 66 10.61 -17.16 2.19
CA PRO A 66 12.04 -16.83 2.08
C PRO A 66 12.78 -16.96 3.42
N VAL A 67 12.11 -16.69 4.54
CA VAL A 67 12.67 -16.89 5.89
C VAL A 67 12.81 -18.38 6.21
N ALA A 68 11.81 -19.20 5.86
CA ALA A 68 11.85 -20.65 6.05
C ALA A 68 12.92 -21.32 5.18
N ASP A 69 13.12 -20.87 3.95
CA ASP A 69 14.18 -21.36 3.06
C ASP A 69 15.57 -21.00 3.61
N MET A 70 15.73 -19.79 4.16
CA MET A 70 16.97 -19.41 4.86
C MET A 70 17.24 -20.27 6.09
N VAL A 71 16.22 -20.55 6.90
CA VAL A 71 16.34 -21.40 8.10
C VAL A 71 16.64 -22.84 7.72
N ASN A 72 15.96 -23.39 6.71
CA ASN A 72 16.24 -24.73 6.21
C ASN A 72 17.66 -24.85 5.64
N ALA A 73 18.14 -23.83 4.91
CA ALA A 73 19.51 -23.78 4.42
C ALA A 73 20.56 -23.61 5.54
N TRP A 74 20.16 -23.09 6.70
CA TRP A 74 21.01 -22.98 7.89
C TRP A 74 21.04 -24.26 8.73
N LEU A 75 19.97 -25.06 8.67
CA LEU A 75 19.82 -26.31 9.40
C LEU A 75 20.31 -27.55 8.60
N SER A 76 20.61 -27.39 7.31
CA SER A 76 21.25 -28.39 6.44
C SER A 76 22.77 -28.26 6.43
#